data_AF-A0A964FI36-F1
#
_entry.id   AF-A0A964FI36-F1
#
_cell.length_a   1.000
_cell.length_b   1.000
_cell.length_c   1.000
_cell.angle_alpha   90.00
_cell.angle_beta   90.00
_cell.angle_gamma   90.00
#
_symmetry.space_group_name_H-M   'P 1'
#
loop_
_entity.id
_entity.type
_entity.pdbx_description
1 polymer ?
#
loop_
_entity_poly.entity_id
_entity_poly.type
_entity_poly.pdbx_seq_one_letter_code
_entity_poly.pdbx_strand_id
1 'polypeptide(L)'
;MTINFTEVGWTDENGNLLGTWTNQSDFVNDETAINVPQGLTVNTLNGNDLINCNSESQGILIDDDAQLNTGNGNDTINSSGFIAIDLGFNAQLNTGNGNDNLVGQGFDGFFLRVSSTINTGNGNDNIFGTGLAVGVGSRGTIIMGKGDDIISGIATNPADNFFGSTGVANFLGTIDTGEGNDIIFAKSNNVAISNRSGTINMGKGNDIIDALTGGFADFDGSGRISLGQGNDLIRGFGDHRGNVDGGHGYDRAELGFDYDENLITFGSTNSTSIDITFDSATMSFSNIEAFNFNGQEFSLAQLQNEV
;
A
#
# COMPACT_ATOMS: atom_id res chain seq x y z
N MET A 1 -17.71 7.06 24.75
CA MET A 1 -17.82 5.63 24.41
C MET A 1 -16.60 5.26 23.60
N THR A 2 -16.10 4.06 23.80
CA THR A 2 -15.00 3.44 23.06
C THR A 2 -15.26 1.95 23.17
N ILE A 3 -15.13 1.22 22.07
CA ILE A 3 -15.22 -0.24 22.09
C ILE A 3 -13.85 -0.80 22.37
N ASN A 4 -13.77 -1.71 23.34
CA ASN A 4 -12.56 -2.46 23.61
C ASN A 4 -12.78 -3.90 23.16
N PHE A 5 -11.93 -4.39 22.27
CA PHE A 5 -11.88 -5.81 21.97
C PHE A 5 -11.19 -6.56 23.11
N THR A 6 -11.66 -7.77 23.33
CA THR A 6 -11.19 -8.71 24.36
C THR A 6 -10.95 -10.06 23.72
N GLU A 7 -10.34 -10.99 24.45
CA GLU A 7 -10.10 -12.36 23.97
C GLU A 7 -11.39 -13.13 23.62
N VAL A 8 -12.54 -12.73 24.19
CA VAL A 8 -13.80 -13.48 24.10
C VAL A 8 -14.95 -12.71 23.43
N GLY A 9 -14.76 -11.43 23.13
CA GLY A 9 -15.78 -10.56 22.57
C GLY A 9 -15.37 -9.09 22.59
N TRP A 10 -16.35 -8.20 22.66
CA TRP A 10 -16.12 -6.75 22.74
C TRP A 10 -16.99 -6.12 23.84
N THR A 11 -16.45 -5.08 24.46
CA THR A 11 -17.08 -4.37 25.57
C THR A 11 -17.17 -2.88 25.31
N ASP A 12 -18.06 -2.20 26.02
CA ASP A 12 -18.02 -0.74 26.13
C ASP A 12 -16.83 -0.26 27.02
N GLU A 13 -16.72 1.06 27.19
CA GLU A 13 -15.69 1.71 28.01
C GLU A 13 -15.76 1.37 29.52
N ASN A 14 -16.89 0.81 29.98
CA ASN A 14 -17.10 0.40 31.36
C ASN A 14 -16.87 -1.11 31.56
N GLY A 15 -16.49 -1.83 30.49
CA GLY A 15 -16.29 -3.28 30.52
C GLY A 15 -17.59 -4.10 30.43
N ASN A 16 -18.71 -3.48 30.07
CA ASN A 16 -19.96 -4.22 29.84
C ASN A 16 -19.86 -4.98 28.51
N LEU A 17 -20.13 -6.28 28.52
CA LEU A 17 -20.11 -7.12 27.34
C LEU A 17 -21.22 -6.73 26.34
N LEU A 18 -20.83 -6.48 25.10
CA LEU A 18 -21.74 -6.10 24.01
C LEU A 18 -21.95 -7.24 23.02
N GLY A 19 -20.97 -8.14 22.90
CA GLY A 19 -21.07 -9.36 22.10
C GLY A 19 -19.86 -10.26 22.32
N THR A 20 -19.91 -11.45 21.71
CA THR A 20 -18.88 -12.50 21.84
C THR A 20 -18.47 -12.99 20.47
N TRP A 21 -17.20 -13.35 20.33
CA TRP A 21 -16.67 -13.93 19.08
C TRP A 21 -17.23 -15.33 18.82
N THR A 22 -17.55 -15.66 17.57
CA THR A 22 -18.15 -16.93 17.18
C THR A 22 -17.55 -17.47 15.88
N ASN A 23 -17.76 -18.77 15.57
CA ASN A 23 -17.37 -19.32 14.25
C ASN A 23 -18.43 -19.00 13.16
N GLN A 24 -19.12 -17.87 13.29
CA GLN A 24 -20.10 -17.34 12.35
C GLN A 24 -19.73 -15.89 12.11
N SER A 25 -20.42 -15.23 11.17
CA SER A 25 -20.27 -13.78 11.00
C SER A 25 -20.57 -13.03 12.29
N ASP A 26 -19.56 -12.34 12.80
CA ASP A 26 -19.67 -11.39 13.90
C ASP A 26 -19.78 -9.96 13.34
N PHE A 27 -20.56 -9.13 14.04
CA PHE A 27 -20.81 -7.74 13.64
C PHE A 27 -20.50 -6.79 14.77
N VAL A 28 -19.47 -5.96 14.55
CA VAL A 28 -19.12 -4.85 15.44
C VAL A 28 -19.39 -3.55 14.69
N ASN A 29 -20.15 -2.66 15.29
CA ASN A 29 -20.40 -1.33 14.73
C ASN A 29 -20.38 -0.29 15.83
N ASP A 30 -19.56 0.74 15.63
CA ASP A 30 -19.37 1.80 16.59
C ASP A 30 -19.15 3.17 15.93
N GLU A 31 -19.58 4.24 16.60
CA GLU A 31 -19.41 5.63 16.17
C GLU A 31 -18.24 6.32 16.90
N THR A 32 -17.50 5.56 17.70
CA THR A 32 -16.33 5.99 18.45
C THR A 32 -15.15 5.07 18.15
N ALA A 33 -14.01 5.29 18.82
CA ALA A 33 -12.82 4.48 18.57
C ALA A 33 -13.04 3.00 18.96
N ILE A 34 -12.41 2.11 18.20
CA ILE A 34 -12.26 0.70 18.54
C ILE A 34 -10.80 0.48 18.92
N ASN A 35 -10.57 -0.14 20.07
CA ASN A 35 -9.24 -0.40 20.58
C ASN A 35 -8.99 -1.89 20.77
N VAL A 36 -7.84 -2.36 20.28
CA VAL A 36 -7.24 -3.64 20.65
C VAL A 36 -6.09 -3.33 21.62
N PRO A 37 -6.29 -3.56 22.93
CA PRO A 37 -5.32 -3.18 23.96
C PRO A 37 -3.92 -3.77 23.76
N GLN A 38 -2.91 -3.05 24.26
CA GLN A 38 -1.51 -3.44 24.19
C GLN A 38 -1.27 -4.91 24.58
N GLY A 39 -0.54 -5.64 23.73
CA GLY A 39 -0.17 -7.04 23.96
C GLY A 39 -1.33 -8.04 23.91
N LEU A 40 -2.55 -7.59 23.65
CA LEU A 40 -3.72 -8.48 23.56
C LEU A 40 -3.76 -9.17 22.20
N THR A 41 -4.10 -10.45 22.18
CA THR A 41 -4.50 -11.15 20.97
C THR A 41 -6.01 -11.31 20.94
N VAL A 42 -6.65 -10.71 19.94
CA VAL A 42 -8.08 -10.83 19.64
C VAL A 42 -8.24 -11.76 18.46
N ASN A 43 -9.07 -12.78 18.62
CA ASN A 43 -9.47 -13.67 17.53
C ASN A 43 -10.99 -13.58 17.40
N THR A 44 -11.49 -13.02 16.29
CA THR A 44 -12.93 -13.04 15.99
C THR A 44 -13.41 -14.44 15.57
N LEU A 45 -12.45 -15.35 15.29
CA LEU A 45 -12.66 -16.74 14.83
C LEU A 45 -13.08 -16.77 13.36
N ASN A 46 -13.42 -17.94 12.80
CA ASN A 46 -13.83 -17.98 11.39
C ASN A 46 -15.22 -17.36 11.21
N GLY A 47 -15.47 -16.75 10.07
CA GLY A 47 -16.71 -16.06 9.79
C GLY A 47 -16.48 -15.09 8.66
N ASN A 48 -17.55 -14.55 8.07
CA ASN A 48 -17.41 -13.34 7.28
C ASN A 48 -17.70 -12.20 8.24
N ASP A 49 -16.68 -11.70 8.92
CA ASP A 49 -16.80 -10.73 9.99
C ASP A 49 -16.84 -9.32 9.44
N LEU A 50 -17.59 -8.46 10.14
CA LEU A 50 -17.74 -7.06 9.77
C LEU A 50 -17.47 -6.17 10.98
N ILE A 51 -16.36 -5.42 10.90
CA ILE A 51 -15.94 -4.45 11.89
C ILE A 51 -16.06 -3.06 11.28
N ASN A 52 -16.99 -2.26 11.80
CA ASN A 52 -17.23 -0.89 11.37
C ASN A 52 -16.92 0.10 12.52
N CYS A 53 -15.98 1.00 12.27
CA CYS A 53 -15.63 2.12 13.15
C CYS A 53 -15.88 3.44 12.40
N ASN A 54 -16.93 4.18 12.76
CA ASN A 54 -17.28 5.46 12.13
C ASN A 54 -16.95 6.63 13.06
N SER A 55 -15.68 6.72 13.47
CA SER A 55 -15.22 7.75 14.40
C SER A 55 -14.73 9.00 13.66
N GLU A 56 -14.93 10.18 14.25
CA GLU A 56 -14.34 11.44 13.77
C GLU A 56 -12.96 11.71 14.40
N SER A 57 -12.62 11.04 15.51
CA SER A 57 -11.41 11.32 16.28
C SER A 57 -10.32 10.29 16.04
N GLN A 58 -10.56 9.03 16.37
CA GLN A 58 -9.61 7.94 16.21
C GLN A 58 -10.37 6.72 15.73
N GLY A 59 -9.87 6.06 14.69
CA GLY A 59 -10.52 4.87 14.14
C GLY A 59 -10.24 3.61 14.95
N ILE A 60 -9.76 2.57 14.28
CA ILE A 60 -9.33 1.33 14.90
C ILE A 60 -7.86 1.48 15.29
N LEU A 61 -7.58 1.39 16.58
CA LEU A 61 -6.23 1.30 17.12
C LEU A 61 -5.93 -0.15 17.47
N ILE A 62 -4.89 -0.71 16.87
CA ILE A 62 -4.27 -1.95 17.30
C ILE A 62 -2.98 -1.56 17.99
N ASP A 63 -3.00 -1.56 19.32
CA ASP A 63 -1.92 -0.99 20.13
C ASP A 63 -0.62 -1.82 20.06
N ASP A 64 0.44 -1.33 20.67
CA ASP A 64 1.77 -1.95 20.59
C ASP A 64 1.72 -3.45 21.03
N ASP A 65 2.41 -4.31 20.28
CA ASP A 65 2.44 -5.76 20.46
C ASP A 65 1.07 -6.48 20.44
N ALA A 66 -0.01 -5.79 20.09
CA ALA A 66 -1.35 -6.36 20.00
C ALA A 66 -1.61 -7.04 18.65
N GLN A 67 -2.59 -7.94 18.61
CA GLN A 67 -2.97 -8.69 17.42
C GLN A 67 -4.48 -8.71 17.26
N LEU A 68 -4.96 -8.37 16.06
CA LEU A 68 -6.34 -8.60 15.63
C LEU A 68 -6.32 -9.65 14.51
N ASN A 69 -6.94 -10.79 14.77
CA ASN A 69 -7.07 -11.88 13.81
C ASN A 69 -8.55 -12.06 13.46
N THR A 70 -8.93 -11.90 12.19
CA THR A 70 -10.33 -12.09 11.77
C THR A 70 -10.68 -13.53 11.35
N GLY A 71 -9.71 -14.45 11.39
CA GLY A 71 -9.95 -15.87 11.12
C GLY A 71 -9.98 -16.17 9.62
N ASN A 72 -10.71 -17.20 9.17
CA ASN A 72 -10.97 -17.37 7.74
C ASN A 72 -12.40 -16.95 7.42
N GLY A 73 -12.58 -16.44 6.21
CA GLY A 73 -13.83 -15.98 5.63
C GLY A 73 -13.57 -14.68 4.88
N ASN A 74 -14.60 -14.11 4.27
CA ASN A 74 -14.46 -12.83 3.58
C ASN A 74 -14.74 -11.72 4.59
N ASP A 75 -13.70 -11.23 5.23
CA ASP A 75 -13.80 -10.26 6.30
C ASP A 75 -13.80 -8.83 5.76
N THR A 76 -14.45 -7.94 6.50
CA THR A 76 -14.51 -6.52 6.15
C THR A 76 -14.25 -5.66 7.37
N ILE A 77 -13.24 -4.80 7.25
CA ILE A 77 -12.90 -3.80 8.26
C ILE A 77 -13.04 -2.43 7.61
N ASN A 78 -14.06 -1.68 8.03
CA ASN A 78 -14.22 -0.28 7.65
C ASN A 78 -13.91 0.60 8.84
N SER A 79 -13.05 1.58 8.64
CA SER A 79 -12.72 2.54 9.68
C SER A 79 -12.65 3.95 9.16
N SER A 80 -13.09 4.89 9.99
CA SER A 80 -12.83 6.31 9.85
C SER A 80 -12.25 6.90 11.14
N GLY A 81 -11.47 7.96 11.01
CA GLY A 81 -10.91 8.70 12.14
C GLY A 81 -9.87 9.72 11.69
N PHE A 82 -9.15 10.34 12.63
CA PHE A 82 -7.95 11.09 12.26
C PHE A 82 -6.93 10.15 11.60
N ILE A 83 -6.59 9.05 12.27
CA ILE A 83 -6.02 7.86 11.62
C ILE A 83 -7.12 6.81 11.64
N ALA A 84 -7.44 6.25 10.48
CA ALA A 84 -8.52 5.29 10.38
C ALA A 84 -8.10 3.91 10.88
N ILE A 85 -6.98 3.38 10.41
CA ILE A 85 -6.40 2.13 10.91
C ILE A 85 -4.96 2.42 11.38
N ASP A 86 -4.75 2.43 12.69
CA ASP A 86 -3.46 2.72 13.35
C ASP A 86 -2.91 1.43 13.96
N LEU A 87 -1.75 0.97 13.46
CA LEU A 87 -1.03 -0.16 14.01
C LEU A 87 0.19 0.33 14.79
N GLY A 88 0.18 0.05 16.09
CA GLY A 88 1.28 0.23 17.03
C GLY A 88 2.55 -0.53 16.64
N PHE A 89 3.62 -0.36 17.41
CA PHE A 89 4.87 -1.12 17.20
C PHE A 89 4.62 -2.61 17.36
N ASN A 90 5.12 -3.42 16.42
CA ASN A 90 4.90 -4.88 16.36
C ASN A 90 3.43 -5.33 16.33
N ALA A 91 2.48 -4.41 16.18
CA ALA A 91 1.06 -4.73 16.09
C ALA A 91 0.78 -5.55 14.83
N GLN A 92 -0.21 -6.45 14.90
CA GLN A 92 -0.58 -7.30 13.78
C GLN A 92 -2.08 -7.20 13.49
N LEU A 93 -2.41 -7.06 12.21
CA LEU A 93 -3.74 -7.24 11.69
C LEU A 93 -3.70 -8.37 10.66
N ASN A 94 -4.33 -9.50 10.98
CA ASN A 94 -4.36 -10.67 10.13
C ASN A 94 -5.81 -10.99 9.72
N THR A 95 -6.12 -11.05 8.43
CA THR A 95 -7.47 -11.38 7.96
C THR A 95 -7.64 -12.81 7.44
N GLY A 96 -6.54 -13.54 7.28
CA GLY A 96 -6.52 -15.00 7.17
C GLY A 96 -6.74 -15.52 5.76
N ASN A 97 -7.80 -16.29 5.47
CA ASN A 97 -8.07 -16.68 4.08
C ASN A 97 -9.49 -16.31 3.73
N GLY A 98 -9.67 -15.84 2.51
CA GLY A 98 -10.92 -15.30 1.99
C GLY A 98 -10.62 -14.04 1.20
N ASN A 99 -11.65 -13.46 0.60
CA ASN A 99 -11.49 -12.18 -0.11
C ASN A 99 -11.80 -11.06 0.87
N ASP A 100 -10.76 -10.53 1.50
CA ASP A 100 -10.86 -9.58 2.57
C ASP A 100 -10.85 -8.14 2.07
N ASN A 101 -11.45 -7.25 2.85
CA ASN A 101 -11.57 -5.84 2.48
C ASN A 101 -11.30 -4.93 3.68
N LEU A 102 -10.19 -4.21 3.61
CA LEU A 102 -9.75 -3.24 4.61
C LEU A 102 -9.90 -1.84 4.03
N VAL A 103 -10.72 -1.01 4.68
CA VAL A 103 -11.04 0.35 4.22
C VAL A 103 -10.73 1.33 5.33
N GLY A 104 -9.83 2.28 5.06
CA GLY A 104 -9.45 3.34 5.98
C GLY A 104 -9.71 4.72 5.39
N GLN A 105 -10.45 5.58 6.09
CA GLN A 105 -10.73 6.96 5.69
C GLN A 105 -10.40 7.96 6.80
N GLY A 106 -9.51 8.91 6.53
CA GLY A 106 -9.12 9.85 7.58
C GLY A 106 -8.22 10.99 7.15
N PHE A 107 -7.50 11.57 8.12
CA PHE A 107 -6.31 12.34 7.80
C PHE A 107 -5.26 11.41 7.19
N ASP A 108 -5.04 10.25 7.82
CA ASP A 108 -4.39 9.09 7.23
C ASP A 108 -5.37 7.91 7.15
N GLY A 109 -5.44 7.24 6.00
CA GLY A 109 -6.25 6.03 5.85
C GLY A 109 -5.66 4.87 6.66
N PHE A 110 -4.38 4.58 6.43
CA PHE A 110 -3.63 3.58 7.20
C PHE A 110 -2.33 4.17 7.71
N PHE A 111 -1.97 3.83 8.95
CA PHE A 111 -0.68 4.15 9.51
C PHE A 111 -0.09 2.94 10.23
N LEU A 112 0.93 2.32 9.61
CA LEU A 112 1.66 1.21 10.18
C LEU A 112 2.97 1.71 10.76
N ARG A 113 3.16 1.56 12.08
CA ARG A 113 4.45 1.82 12.73
C ARG A 113 5.50 0.78 12.35
N VAL A 114 6.72 1.02 12.82
CA VAL A 114 7.84 0.11 12.56
C VAL A 114 7.53 -1.28 13.10
N SER A 115 7.84 -2.30 12.30
CA SER A 115 7.65 -3.72 12.62
C SER A 115 6.19 -4.17 12.78
N SER A 116 5.20 -3.31 12.58
CA SER A 116 3.82 -3.75 12.50
C SER A 116 3.54 -4.47 11.19
N THR A 117 2.49 -5.29 11.15
CA THR A 117 2.15 -6.11 9.98
C THR A 117 0.65 -6.08 9.70
N ILE A 118 0.30 -5.85 8.44
CA ILE A 118 -0.99 -6.30 7.88
C ILE A 118 -0.70 -7.55 7.04
N ASN A 119 -1.47 -8.61 7.24
CA ASN A 119 -1.40 -9.83 6.45
C ASN A 119 -2.82 -10.29 6.09
N THR A 120 -3.18 -10.19 4.81
CA THR A 120 -4.53 -10.59 4.36
C THR A 120 -4.62 -12.06 4.00
N GLY A 121 -3.49 -12.68 3.65
CA GLY A 121 -3.30 -14.12 3.60
C GLY A 121 -3.57 -14.74 2.22
N ASN A 122 -4.65 -15.50 1.99
CA ASN A 122 -4.96 -15.93 0.61
C ASN A 122 -6.40 -15.59 0.25
N GLY A 123 -6.57 -15.12 -0.98
CA GLY A 123 -7.81 -14.70 -1.59
C GLY A 123 -7.54 -13.41 -2.37
N ASN A 124 -8.57 -12.87 -3.00
CA ASN A 124 -8.43 -11.60 -3.72
C ASN A 124 -8.76 -10.45 -2.76
N ASP A 125 -7.72 -9.93 -2.14
CA ASP A 125 -7.80 -9.01 -1.02
C ASP A 125 -7.70 -7.56 -1.44
N ASN A 126 -8.28 -6.68 -0.62
CA ASN A 126 -8.34 -5.25 -0.90
C ASN A 126 -7.90 -4.44 0.32
N ILE A 127 -6.94 -3.53 0.11
CA ILE A 127 -6.61 -2.46 1.04
C ILE A 127 -6.90 -1.13 0.34
N PHE A 128 -7.93 -0.42 0.81
CA PHE A 128 -8.34 0.88 0.27
C PHE A 128 -8.18 1.98 1.31
N GLY A 129 -7.12 2.78 1.18
CA GLY A 129 -6.80 3.91 2.05
C GLY A 129 -7.09 5.25 1.37
N THR A 130 -7.94 6.06 1.98
CA THR A 130 -8.15 7.46 1.58
C THR A 130 -7.77 8.39 2.73
N GLY A 131 -6.72 9.18 2.54
CA GLY A 131 -6.27 10.18 3.49
C GLY A 131 -6.43 11.59 2.96
N LEU A 132 -6.45 12.56 3.88
CA LEU A 132 -6.04 13.91 3.52
C LEU A 132 -4.55 13.89 3.19
N ALA A 133 -3.70 13.46 4.13
CA ALA A 133 -2.26 13.41 3.98
C ALA A 133 -1.78 12.10 3.36
N VAL A 134 -2.12 10.94 3.94
CA VAL A 134 -1.66 9.65 3.42
C VAL A 134 -2.81 8.67 3.20
N GLY A 135 -2.90 8.08 2.01
CA GLY A 135 -3.86 7.00 1.74
C GLY A 135 -3.49 5.74 2.51
N VAL A 136 -2.38 5.10 2.12
CA VAL A 136 -1.82 3.91 2.77
C VAL A 136 -0.38 4.22 3.22
N GLY A 137 -0.16 4.36 4.52
CA GLY A 137 1.15 4.67 5.11
C GLY A 137 1.75 3.47 5.82
N SER A 138 2.94 3.04 5.37
CA SER A 138 3.68 1.94 5.97
C SER A 138 5.12 2.28 6.36
N ARG A 139 5.45 1.97 7.60
CA ARG A 139 6.82 1.73 8.10
C ARG A 139 7.03 0.28 8.53
N GLY A 140 5.97 -0.53 8.41
CA GLY A 140 5.93 -1.94 8.76
C GLY A 140 5.86 -2.81 7.51
N THR A 141 5.13 -3.91 7.58
CA THR A 141 4.98 -4.87 6.49
C THR A 141 3.51 -4.96 6.08
N ILE A 142 3.23 -4.97 4.79
CA ILE A 142 1.94 -5.35 4.22
C ILE A 142 2.20 -6.58 3.36
N ILE A 143 1.46 -7.66 3.63
CA ILE A 143 1.52 -8.93 2.89
C ILE A 143 0.12 -9.23 2.40
N MET A 144 -0.09 -9.32 1.09
CA MET A 144 -1.40 -9.64 0.51
C MET A 144 -1.54 -11.16 0.28
N GLY A 145 -0.51 -11.78 -0.27
CA GLY A 145 -0.29 -13.22 -0.23
C GLY A 145 -0.59 -13.92 -1.54
N LYS A 146 -1.69 -14.66 -1.67
CA LYS A 146 -2.07 -15.25 -2.98
C LYS A 146 -3.46 -14.83 -3.39
N GLY A 147 -3.60 -14.44 -4.64
CA GLY A 147 -4.84 -13.99 -5.26
C GLY A 147 -4.58 -12.73 -6.05
N ASP A 148 -5.55 -12.28 -6.85
CA ASP A 148 -5.40 -11.01 -7.57
C ASP A 148 -5.73 -9.87 -6.56
N ASP A 149 -4.70 -9.28 -5.97
CA ASP A 149 -4.81 -8.37 -4.84
C ASP A 149 -4.76 -6.89 -5.24
N ILE A 150 -5.37 -6.02 -4.43
CA ILE A 150 -5.40 -4.59 -4.69
C ILE A 150 -5.00 -3.79 -3.45
N ILE A 151 -3.99 -2.92 -3.62
CA ILE A 151 -3.69 -1.84 -2.69
C ILE A 151 -3.98 -0.51 -3.41
N SER A 152 -4.92 0.26 -2.88
CA SER A 152 -5.29 1.57 -3.41
C SER A 152 -5.07 2.65 -2.35
N GLY A 153 -4.09 3.52 -2.56
CA GLY A 153 -3.78 4.66 -1.70
C GLY A 153 -4.09 6.00 -2.36
N ILE A 154 -5.04 6.75 -1.81
CA ILE A 154 -5.45 8.05 -2.32
C ILE A 154 -5.21 9.11 -1.26
N ALA A 155 -4.41 10.12 -1.59
CA ALA A 155 -4.29 11.34 -0.80
C ALA A 155 -5.02 12.49 -1.48
N THR A 156 -5.83 13.21 -0.71
CA THR A 156 -6.76 14.23 -1.23
C THR A 156 -6.32 15.67 -0.93
N ASN A 157 -5.22 15.87 -0.18
CA ASN A 157 -4.72 17.21 0.11
C ASN A 157 -4.43 18.00 -1.19
N PRO A 158 -4.86 19.27 -1.28
CA PRO A 158 -4.35 20.21 -2.28
C PRO A 158 -2.82 20.33 -2.23
N ALA A 159 -2.20 20.58 -3.39
CA ALA A 159 -0.74 20.61 -3.55
C ALA A 159 -0.03 21.76 -2.80
N ASP A 160 -0.77 22.79 -2.36
CA ASP A 160 -0.25 24.02 -1.76
C ASP A 160 -0.27 24.04 -0.22
N ASN A 161 -0.71 22.95 0.41
CA ASN A 161 -0.87 22.89 1.87
C ASN A 161 0.41 22.47 2.61
N PHE A 162 0.46 22.88 3.88
CA PHE A 162 1.57 22.69 4.83
C PHE A 162 2.01 21.22 5.07
N PHE A 163 1.15 20.25 4.74
CA PHE A 163 1.42 18.82 4.88
C PHE A 163 1.59 18.21 3.48
N GLY A 164 2.72 17.55 3.22
CA GLY A 164 2.88 16.75 2.01
C GLY A 164 1.77 15.70 1.90
N SER A 165 1.38 15.34 0.69
CA SER A 165 0.35 14.33 0.42
C SER A 165 0.90 13.16 -0.37
N THR A 166 0.63 11.93 0.10
CA THR A 166 1.13 10.71 -0.53
C THR A 166 0.06 9.64 -0.63
N GLY A 167 -0.18 9.12 -1.83
CA GLY A 167 -1.16 8.05 -2.03
C GLY A 167 -0.77 6.79 -1.25
N VAL A 168 0.36 6.19 -1.63
CA VAL A 168 0.99 5.04 -0.94
C VAL A 168 2.38 5.46 -0.49
N ALA A 169 2.64 5.35 0.81
CA ALA A 169 3.87 5.84 1.43
C ALA A 169 4.58 4.71 2.18
N ASN A 170 5.67 4.19 1.62
CA ASN A 170 6.50 3.15 2.19
C ASN A 170 7.86 3.74 2.62
N PHE A 171 8.06 4.00 3.92
CA PHE A 171 9.19 4.81 4.40
C PHE A 171 10.37 4.04 4.99
N LEU A 172 10.20 2.74 5.27
CA LEU A 172 11.20 1.76 5.72
C LEU A 172 10.65 0.32 5.59
N GLY A 173 9.43 0.18 5.10
CA GLY A 173 8.63 -1.03 5.20
C GLY A 173 8.81 -1.95 4.01
N THR A 174 8.03 -3.02 4.03
CA THR A 174 7.85 -3.92 2.89
C THR A 174 6.38 -3.94 2.50
N ILE A 175 6.10 -3.79 1.22
CA ILE A 175 4.81 -4.12 0.63
C ILE A 175 5.07 -5.30 -0.29
N ASP A 176 4.41 -6.43 -0.04
CA ASP A 176 4.56 -7.68 -0.79
C ASP A 176 3.17 -8.16 -1.20
N THR A 177 2.85 -8.08 -2.49
CA THR A 177 1.52 -8.49 -2.99
C THR A 177 1.45 -10.00 -3.21
N GLY A 178 2.49 -10.62 -3.76
CA GLY A 178 2.71 -12.06 -3.65
C GLY A 178 2.48 -12.82 -4.96
N GLU A 179 1.59 -13.81 -5.00
CA GLU A 179 1.25 -14.53 -6.25
C GLU A 179 -0.16 -14.15 -6.72
N GLY A 180 -0.28 -13.62 -7.93
CA GLY A 180 -1.53 -13.16 -8.53
C GLY A 180 -1.27 -11.98 -9.45
N ASN A 181 -2.26 -11.53 -10.23
CA ASN A 181 -2.10 -10.31 -11.02
C ASN A 181 -2.50 -9.12 -10.15
N ASP A 182 -1.52 -8.55 -9.47
CA ASP A 182 -1.74 -7.61 -8.39
C ASP A 182 -1.73 -6.16 -8.87
N ILE A 183 -2.40 -5.29 -8.12
CA ILE A 183 -2.48 -3.87 -8.45
C ILE A 183 -2.11 -3.02 -7.23
N ILE A 184 -1.08 -2.19 -7.39
CA ILE A 184 -0.88 -1.01 -6.55
C ILE A 184 -1.32 0.21 -7.33
N PHE A 185 -2.44 0.80 -6.92
CA PHE A 185 -2.93 2.06 -7.46
C PHE A 185 -2.69 3.18 -6.45
N ALA A 186 -2.03 4.24 -6.87
CA ALA A 186 -1.81 5.39 -6.01
C ALA A 186 -2.12 6.70 -6.71
N LYS A 187 -2.71 7.63 -5.96
CA LYS A 187 -3.06 8.95 -6.46
C LYS A 187 -2.82 10.03 -5.42
N SER A 188 -2.15 11.09 -5.82
CA SER A 188 -1.98 12.30 -5.02
C SER A 188 -1.72 13.50 -5.92
N ASN A 189 -1.95 14.70 -5.41
CA ASN A 189 -1.54 15.93 -6.09
C ASN A 189 -0.05 16.24 -5.89
N ASN A 190 0.65 15.56 -4.97
CA ASN A 190 2.07 15.77 -4.70
C ASN A 190 2.90 14.53 -5.09
N VAL A 191 2.80 13.43 -4.33
CA VAL A 191 3.49 12.16 -4.64
C VAL A 191 2.49 11.02 -4.66
N ALA A 192 2.39 10.26 -5.75
CA ALA A 192 1.50 9.09 -5.76
C ALA A 192 2.09 7.98 -4.88
N ILE A 193 3.32 7.56 -5.19
CA ILE A 193 4.05 6.51 -4.46
C ILE A 193 5.35 7.07 -3.92
N SER A 194 5.49 7.12 -2.60
CA SER A 194 6.79 7.35 -1.97
C SER A 194 7.34 6.03 -1.46
N ASN A 195 8.47 5.57 -2.01
CA ASN A 195 9.16 4.37 -1.54
C ASN A 195 10.55 4.78 -1.08
N ARG A 196 10.65 5.31 0.13
CA ARG A 196 11.87 5.85 0.71
C ARG A 196 12.49 4.77 1.59
N SER A 197 13.68 4.26 1.27
CA SER A 197 14.30 3.14 2.01
C SER A 197 13.42 1.88 2.19
N GLY A 198 12.30 1.79 1.48
CA GLY A 198 11.35 0.68 1.55
C GLY A 198 11.55 -0.32 0.42
N THR A 199 10.85 -1.45 0.49
CA THR A 199 10.74 -2.43 -0.60
C THR A 199 9.28 -2.58 -1.02
N ILE A 200 9.02 -2.51 -2.32
CA ILE A 200 7.76 -2.93 -2.92
C ILE A 200 8.08 -4.14 -3.81
N ASN A 201 7.40 -5.24 -3.58
CA ASN A 201 7.55 -6.49 -4.31
C ASN A 201 6.17 -6.91 -4.84
N MET A 202 6.03 -6.98 -6.16
CA MET A 202 4.77 -7.40 -6.79
C MET A 202 4.69 -8.93 -6.92
N GLY A 203 5.83 -9.60 -7.10
CA GLY A 203 5.94 -11.05 -6.93
C GLY A 203 5.75 -11.81 -8.24
N LYS A 204 4.70 -12.63 -8.36
CA LYS A 204 4.43 -13.40 -9.58
C LYS A 204 3.03 -13.09 -10.12
N GLY A 205 2.96 -12.65 -11.36
CA GLY A 205 1.73 -12.37 -12.08
C GLY A 205 1.99 -11.33 -13.15
N ASN A 206 0.95 -10.85 -13.83
CA ASN A 206 1.10 -9.66 -14.67
C ASN A 206 0.62 -8.48 -13.84
N ASP A 207 1.56 -7.88 -13.12
CA ASP A 207 1.29 -6.93 -12.06
C ASP A 207 1.25 -5.50 -12.59
N ILE A 208 0.54 -4.63 -11.86
CA ILE A 208 0.38 -3.22 -12.22
C ILE A 208 0.71 -2.33 -11.05
N ILE A 209 1.63 -1.39 -11.28
CA ILE A 209 1.82 -0.22 -10.41
C ILE A 209 1.39 1.02 -11.20
N ASP A 210 0.32 1.69 -10.75
CA ASP A 210 -0.15 2.94 -11.37
C ASP A 210 0.03 4.13 -10.41
N ALA A 211 0.96 5.01 -10.78
CA ALA A 211 1.31 6.24 -10.10
C ALA A 211 1.21 7.46 -11.05
N LEU A 212 0.45 7.36 -12.16
CA LEU A 212 0.41 8.42 -13.18
C LEU A 212 0.00 9.79 -12.62
N THR A 213 -0.87 9.82 -11.62
CA THR A 213 -1.28 11.07 -10.95
C THR A 213 -0.50 11.27 -9.66
N GLY A 214 0.61 12.00 -9.76
CA GLY A 214 1.49 12.37 -8.64
C GLY A 214 2.88 11.76 -8.72
N GLY A 215 3.10 10.73 -9.55
CA GLY A 215 4.43 10.17 -9.80
C GLY A 215 5.07 9.45 -8.61
N PHE A 216 6.35 9.15 -8.76
CA PHE A 216 7.15 8.44 -7.76
C PHE A 216 8.08 9.38 -6.99
N ALA A 217 8.39 9.04 -5.74
CA ALA A 217 9.46 9.71 -4.98
C ALA A 217 10.25 8.74 -4.09
N ASP A 218 11.56 8.95 -4.04
CA ASP A 218 12.52 8.28 -3.16
C ASP A 218 13.60 9.26 -2.72
N PHE A 219 13.31 9.97 -1.62
CA PHE A 219 14.13 11.09 -1.15
C PHE A 219 15.55 10.71 -0.71
N ASP A 220 15.82 9.43 -0.44
CA ASP A 220 17.16 8.95 -0.09
C ASP A 220 17.79 8.07 -1.17
N GLY A 221 17.07 7.79 -2.25
CA GLY A 221 17.58 7.05 -3.41
C GLY A 221 17.86 5.58 -3.11
N SER A 222 17.23 5.00 -2.09
CA SER A 222 17.50 3.63 -1.65
C SER A 222 16.30 2.70 -1.67
N GLY A 223 15.09 3.20 -1.93
CA GLY A 223 13.89 2.37 -2.00
C GLY A 223 13.85 1.52 -3.26
N ARG A 224 13.46 0.25 -3.13
CA ARG A 224 13.44 -0.71 -4.23
C ARG A 224 12.04 -1.07 -4.65
N ILE A 225 11.81 -1.14 -5.96
CA ILE A 225 10.58 -1.68 -6.53
C ILE A 225 10.98 -2.88 -7.40
N SER A 226 10.37 -4.04 -7.14
CA SER A 226 10.55 -5.27 -7.92
C SER A 226 9.20 -5.70 -8.45
N LEU A 227 9.05 -5.78 -9.78
CA LEU A 227 7.81 -6.26 -10.41
C LEU A 227 7.78 -7.79 -10.39
N GLY A 228 8.88 -8.45 -10.74
CA GLY A 228 9.08 -9.87 -10.39
C GLY A 228 8.95 -10.79 -11.59
N GLN A 229 7.98 -11.71 -11.59
CA GLN A 229 7.77 -12.65 -12.71
C GLN A 229 6.45 -12.39 -13.40
N GLY A 230 6.51 -12.10 -14.70
CA GLY A 230 5.36 -11.98 -15.59
C GLY A 230 5.54 -10.81 -16.54
N ASN A 231 4.46 -10.33 -17.16
CA ASN A 231 4.55 -9.17 -18.04
C ASN A 231 3.95 -7.97 -17.31
N ASP A 232 4.80 -7.25 -16.61
CA ASP A 232 4.39 -6.25 -15.65
C ASP A 232 4.29 -4.86 -16.28
N LEU A 233 3.51 -4.00 -15.63
CA LEU A 233 3.29 -2.63 -16.06
C LEU A 233 3.50 -1.66 -14.90
N ILE A 234 4.47 -0.76 -15.06
CA ILE A 234 4.63 0.40 -14.18
C ILE A 234 4.25 1.67 -14.92
N ARG A 235 3.47 2.54 -14.26
CA ARG A 235 2.97 3.79 -14.86
C ARG A 235 3.25 4.97 -13.95
N GLY A 236 3.71 6.07 -14.54
CA GLY A 236 4.14 7.28 -13.85
C GLY A 236 5.65 7.44 -13.85
N PHE A 237 6.10 8.66 -13.54
CA PHE A 237 7.50 9.03 -13.46
C PHE A 237 7.72 9.97 -12.28
N GLY A 238 8.94 9.99 -11.74
CA GLY A 238 9.33 10.89 -10.66
C GLY A 238 10.76 10.65 -10.21
N ASP A 239 11.16 11.20 -9.07
CA ASP A 239 12.54 11.06 -8.57
C ASP A 239 12.67 9.78 -7.74
N HIS A 240 12.90 8.64 -8.41
CA HIS A 240 13.04 7.33 -7.79
C HIS A 240 14.35 6.63 -8.23
N ARG A 241 15.38 6.72 -7.38
CA ARG A 241 16.74 6.28 -7.71
C ARG A 241 17.14 4.93 -7.11
N GLY A 242 16.36 4.39 -6.17
CA GLY A 242 16.65 3.09 -5.56
C GLY A 242 16.34 1.87 -6.45
N ASN A 243 16.07 2.11 -7.74
CA ASN A 243 15.86 1.16 -8.83
C ASN A 243 14.46 0.53 -8.87
N VAL A 244 13.83 0.61 -10.04
CA VAL A 244 12.69 -0.19 -10.46
C VAL A 244 13.18 -1.34 -11.32
N ASP A 245 13.00 -2.56 -10.82
CA ASP A 245 13.38 -3.79 -11.50
C ASP A 245 12.14 -4.48 -12.08
N GLY A 246 12.06 -4.64 -13.40
CA GLY A 246 10.99 -5.43 -14.03
C GLY A 246 11.11 -6.91 -13.72
N GLY A 247 12.33 -7.43 -13.60
CA GLY A 247 12.58 -8.82 -13.28
C GLY A 247 12.54 -9.73 -14.51
N HIS A 248 11.57 -10.63 -14.57
CA HIS A 248 11.46 -11.69 -15.56
C HIS A 248 10.14 -11.62 -16.33
N GLY A 249 10.23 -11.18 -17.58
CA GLY A 249 9.21 -11.34 -18.59
C GLY A 249 9.34 -10.26 -19.64
N TYR A 250 8.22 -9.67 -20.04
CA TYR A 250 8.22 -8.51 -20.93
C TYR A 250 7.52 -7.35 -20.22
N ASP A 251 8.34 -6.51 -19.61
CA ASP A 251 7.90 -5.47 -18.69
C ASP A 251 7.87 -4.11 -19.39
N ARG A 252 6.88 -3.30 -19.02
CA ARG A 252 6.61 -2.02 -19.67
C ARG A 252 6.58 -0.88 -18.65
N ALA A 253 7.21 0.24 -19.00
CA ALA A 253 7.10 1.50 -18.27
C ALA A 253 6.32 2.53 -19.09
N GLU A 254 5.21 3.05 -18.57
CA GLU A 254 4.44 4.16 -19.15
C GLU A 254 4.71 5.45 -18.36
N LEU A 255 5.55 6.34 -18.89
CA LEU A 255 6.16 7.41 -18.09
C LEU A 255 5.25 8.64 -17.89
N GLY A 256 4.20 8.78 -18.70
CA GLY A 256 3.20 9.85 -18.55
C GLY A 256 3.63 11.23 -19.09
N PHE A 257 4.74 11.32 -19.84
CA PHE A 257 5.18 12.52 -20.54
C PHE A 257 5.61 12.20 -21.98
N ASP A 258 5.64 13.23 -22.83
CA ASP A 258 6.00 13.09 -24.24
C ASP A 258 7.53 12.98 -24.42
N TYR A 259 7.98 12.24 -25.44
CA TYR A 259 9.41 12.15 -25.75
C TYR A 259 9.92 13.49 -26.32
N ASP A 260 10.90 14.09 -25.65
CA ASP A 260 11.63 15.27 -26.12
C ASP A 260 13.13 15.13 -25.80
N GLU A 261 13.93 14.92 -26.85
CA GLU A 261 15.38 14.77 -26.79
C GLU A 261 16.13 15.96 -26.16
N ASN A 262 15.50 17.16 -26.10
CA ASN A 262 16.11 18.34 -25.51
C ASN A 262 15.86 18.46 -24.00
N LEU A 263 14.87 17.72 -23.48
CA LEU A 263 14.44 17.78 -22.08
C LEU A 263 14.77 16.50 -21.31
N ILE A 264 15.00 15.41 -22.04
CA ILE A 264 15.28 14.10 -21.47
C ILE A 264 16.78 13.81 -21.62
N THR A 265 17.38 13.31 -20.55
CA THR A 265 18.72 12.72 -20.63
C THR A 265 18.68 11.27 -20.19
N PHE A 266 19.49 10.47 -20.88
CA PHE A 266 19.64 9.04 -20.61
C PHE A 266 21.02 8.78 -20.00
N GLY A 267 21.04 7.97 -18.95
CA GLY A 267 22.24 7.33 -18.43
C GLY A 267 22.10 5.82 -18.58
N SER A 268 23.20 5.10 -18.79
CA SER A 268 23.17 3.64 -18.73
C SER A 268 24.37 3.14 -17.95
N THR A 269 24.14 2.17 -17.07
CA THR A 269 25.19 1.54 -16.25
C THR A 269 25.52 0.13 -16.72
N ASN A 270 24.65 -0.52 -17.48
CA ASN A 270 24.85 -1.84 -18.11
C ASN A 270 23.77 -2.11 -19.18
N SER A 271 23.82 -3.31 -19.80
CA SER A 271 22.92 -3.67 -20.91
C SER A 271 21.45 -3.81 -20.54
N THR A 272 21.10 -3.99 -19.26
CA THR A 272 19.72 -4.16 -18.81
C THR A 272 19.21 -2.97 -18.01
N SER A 273 19.97 -1.87 -17.91
CA SER A 273 19.58 -0.70 -17.14
C SER A 273 19.60 0.61 -17.93
N ILE A 274 18.74 1.53 -17.49
CA ILE A 274 18.71 2.91 -17.96
C ILE A 274 18.24 3.83 -16.83
N ASP A 275 18.93 4.95 -16.69
CA ASP A 275 18.49 6.09 -15.90
C ASP A 275 17.85 7.08 -16.86
N ILE A 276 16.60 7.47 -16.58
CA ILE A 276 15.89 8.50 -17.35
C ILE A 276 15.78 9.72 -16.45
N THR A 277 16.26 10.87 -16.93
CA THR A 277 16.10 12.14 -16.22
C THR A 277 15.24 13.08 -17.04
N PHE A 278 14.18 13.61 -16.42
CA PHE A 278 13.26 14.59 -17.00
C PHE A 278 12.82 15.57 -15.91
N ASP A 279 12.85 16.87 -16.21
CA ASP A 279 12.51 17.96 -15.26
C ASP A 279 13.19 17.84 -13.88
N SER A 280 14.50 17.55 -13.87
CA SER A 280 15.33 17.33 -12.66
C SER A 280 15.00 16.09 -11.82
N ALA A 281 13.99 15.31 -12.18
CA ALA A 281 13.68 14.03 -11.58
C ALA A 281 14.41 12.91 -12.33
N THR A 282 15.02 11.97 -11.60
CA THR A 282 15.70 10.81 -12.18
C THR A 282 15.03 9.53 -11.70
N MET A 283 14.70 8.65 -12.64
CA MET A 283 14.19 7.32 -12.35
C MET A 283 15.11 6.28 -12.94
N SER A 284 15.53 5.32 -12.12
CA SER A 284 16.42 4.23 -12.49
C SER A 284 15.62 2.96 -12.75
N PHE A 285 15.82 2.38 -13.93
CA PHE A 285 15.15 1.14 -14.35
C PHE A 285 16.17 0.04 -14.63
N SER A 286 15.81 -1.20 -14.30
CA SER A 286 16.47 -2.41 -14.76
C SER A 286 15.47 -3.43 -15.26
N ASN A 287 15.86 -4.23 -16.25
CA ASN A 287 15.06 -5.32 -16.80
C ASN A 287 13.64 -4.86 -17.20
N ILE A 288 13.55 -3.70 -17.85
CA ILE A 288 12.33 -3.19 -18.49
C ILE A 288 12.58 -3.20 -20.00
N GLU A 289 11.74 -3.89 -20.75
CA GLU A 289 11.94 -4.09 -22.19
C GLU A 289 11.44 -2.90 -23.01
N ALA A 290 10.34 -2.26 -22.59
CA ALA A 290 9.71 -1.19 -23.35
C ALA A 290 9.28 0.01 -22.52
N PHE A 291 9.46 1.20 -23.10
CA PHE A 291 9.19 2.50 -22.50
C PHE A 291 8.22 3.27 -23.39
N ASN A 292 7.12 3.73 -22.81
CA ASN A 292 6.10 4.52 -23.49
C ASN A 292 6.13 5.97 -23.00
N PHE A 293 6.31 6.89 -23.95
CA PHE A 293 6.24 8.33 -23.77
C PHE A 293 4.97 8.85 -24.44
N ASN A 294 3.83 8.72 -23.75
CA ASN A 294 2.51 9.16 -24.20
C ASN A 294 2.16 8.74 -25.64
N GLY A 295 2.28 7.44 -25.93
CA GLY A 295 1.92 6.85 -27.22
C GLY A 295 3.11 6.63 -28.17
N GLN A 296 4.32 7.06 -27.81
CA GLN A 296 5.55 6.66 -28.49
C GLN A 296 6.25 5.58 -27.68
N GLU A 297 6.42 4.39 -28.27
CA GLU A 297 7.08 3.26 -27.61
C GLU A 297 8.50 3.05 -28.12
N PHE A 298 9.44 2.87 -27.20
CA PHE A 298 10.84 2.60 -27.45
C PHE A 298 11.27 1.37 -26.67
N SER A 299 12.09 0.52 -27.28
CA SER A 299 12.80 -0.53 -26.56
C SER A 299 13.95 0.06 -25.74
N LEU A 300 14.36 -0.65 -24.69
CA LEU A 300 15.55 -0.31 -23.90
C LEU A 300 16.78 -0.04 -24.80
N ALA A 301 17.02 -0.92 -25.77
CA ALA A 301 18.15 -0.82 -26.68
C ALA A 301 18.10 0.44 -27.57
N GLN A 302 16.90 0.92 -27.93
CA GLN A 302 16.77 2.18 -28.67
C GLN A 302 17.17 3.36 -27.80
N LEU A 303 16.65 3.46 -26.58
CA LEU A 303 16.98 4.55 -25.67
C LEU A 303 18.47 4.55 -25.25
N GLN A 304 19.08 3.37 -25.09
CA GLN A 304 20.50 3.26 -24.77
C GLN A 304 21.43 3.76 -25.90
N ASN A 305 20.97 3.83 -27.15
CA ASN A 305 21.75 4.42 -28.24
C ASN A 305 21.77 5.96 -28.20
N GLU A 306 20.93 6.58 -27.37
CA GLU A 306 20.86 8.03 -27.15
C GLU A 306 21.79 8.51 -26.01
N VAL A 307 22.54 7.60 -25.38
CA VAL A 307 23.51 7.88 -24.28
C VAL A 307 24.85 8.41 -24.80
#